data_AF-A0A0F9A679-F1
#
_entry.id   AF-A0A0F9A679-F1
#
_cell.length_a   1.000
_cell.length_b   1.000
_cell.length_c   1.000
_cell.angle_alpha   90.00
_cell.angle_beta   90.00
_cell.angle_gamma   90.00
#
_symmetry.space_group_name_H-M   'P 1'
#
loop_
_entity.id
_entity.type
_entity.pdbx_description
1 polymer ?
#
loop_
_entity_poly.entity_id
_entity_poly.type
_entity_poly.pdbx_seq_one_letter_code
_entity_poly.pdbx_strand_id
1 'polypeptide(L)'
;LFIVAQNPGESEERGEQLVEYKYGQPIYEPCKPQPMVGKTGFAMQREYFPIAGLNRDEVSLGNGLRCRIDHKDKVPPLKTVELREALVHCHNAHYKLPERTKLIVAQGELGLYAMTQEGLEEGVSITSCRGWLLPYSPLHLPRQVCTEIWTPGPSELSVLAVNHVAFIFRYPTAAMYAKSDWAKIPRILAGTWPRKPTPILDVPPVVLPRRFAFDSEFVPEKNLLLRYSMAYPTLPTNELCVRVVEREVADAHMFPTVMFPPLVIAHHIMADIGYLEDLFNLKPGGYRYDDTMHQHAVLWAGLDHDLDTLGSLYAPINRWKHLEQSNPRVYSGGDAEGTYYCWAALDRELRCDPSSRKIYDDIQIKLVKHIRKSKRIGIKVLQEASVEIARDLQGKVDELQIEAEALVGWPINLKSDLMTAQQLFDSERLLEWALPKRKNK
;
A
#
# COMPACT_ATOMS: atom_id res chain seq x y z
N LEU A 1 -1.72 21.64 -13.92
CA LEU A 1 -1.64 20.21 -13.52
C LEU A 1 -2.10 19.34 -14.69
N PHE A 2 -1.55 18.14 -14.90
CA PHE A 2 -2.11 17.16 -15.85
C PHE A 2 -2.58 15.91 -15.11
N ILE A 3 -3.79 15.42 -15.37
CA ILE A 3 -4.36 14.26 -14.69
C ILE A 3 -4.66 13.18 -15.71
N VAL A 4 -4.18 11.97 -15.45
CA VAL A 4 -4.39 10.80 -16.31
C VAL A 4 -5.17 9.74 -15.56
N ALA A 5 -6.38 9.45 -16.02
CA ALA A 5 -7.18 8.32 -15.54
C ALA A 5 -7.06 7.10 -16.46
N GLN A 6 -7.90 6.09 -16.23
CA GLN A 6 -7.78 4.78 -16.86
C GLN A 6 -8.32 4.77 -18.31
N ASN A 7 -9.63 4.89 -18.46
CA ASN A 7 -10.38 4.84 -19.72
C ASN A 7 -11.59 5.79 -19.63
N PRO A 8 -12.18 6.21 -20.76
CA PRO A 8 -13.41 6.99 -20.70
C PRO A 8 -14.55 6.19 -20.07
N GLY A 9 -15.39 6.85 -19.27
CA GLY A 9 -16.69 6.33 -18.86
C GLY A 9 -17.77 6.55 -19.93
N GLU A 10 -18.93 5.92 -19.74
CA GLU A 10 -20.08 6.06 -20.66
C GLU A 10 -20.46 7.52 -20.98
N SER A 11 -20.53 8.38 -19.96
CA SER A 11 -20.87 9.80 -20.14
C SER A 11 -19.81 10.55 -20.97
N GLU A 12 -18.55 10.13 -20.93
CA GLU A 12 -17.48 10.75 -21.72
C GLU A 12 -17.62 10.43 -23.21
N GLU A 13 -17.98 9.20 -23.55
CA GLU A 13 -18.26 8.79 -24.93
C GLU A 13 -19.50 9.47 -25.50
N ARG A 14 -20.57 9.60 -24.69
CA ARG A 14 -21.80 10.28 -25.09
C ARG A 14 -21.68 11.81 -25.18
N GLY A 15 -20.64 12.39 -24.58
CA GLY A 15 -20.54 13.84 -24.44
C GLY A 15 -21.59 14.40 -23.49
N GLU A 16 -21.73 13.79 -22.32
CA GLU A 16 -22.67 14.23 -21.28
C GLU A 16 -21.90 14.63 -20.02
N GLN A 17 -22.01 15.90 -19.64
CA GLN A 17 -21.39 16.43 -18.44
C GLN A 17 -22.36 16.39 -17.27
N LEU A 18 -21.94 15.79 -16.16
CA LEU A 18 -22.68 15.86 -14.91
C LEU A 18 -22.51 17.26 -14.31
N VAL A 19 -23.61 17.99 -14.14
CA VAL A 19 -23.60 19.37 -13.61
C VAL A 19 -24.11 19.47 -12.19
N GLU A 20 -25.05 18.61 -11.77
CA GLU A 20 -25.55 18.58 -10.40
C GLU A 20 -26.19 17.23 -10.03
N TYR A 21 -26.44 17.06 -8.72
CA TYR A 21 -27.31 16.01 -8.20
C TYR A 21 -28.58 16.65 -7.64
N LYS A 22 -29.73 16.35 -8.23
CA LYS A 22 -31.04 16.85 -7.79
C LYS A 22 -31.82 15.69 -7.17
N TYR A 23 -32.11 15.78 -5.87
CA TYR A 23 -32.74 14.70 -5.09
C TYR A 23 -32.01 13.34 -5.22
N GLY A 24 -30.68 13.37 -5.27
CA GLY A 24 -29.83 12.19 -5.43
C GLY A 24 -29.75 11.64 -6.86
N GLN A 25 -30.48 12.22 -7.82
CA GLN A 25 -30.39 11.85 -9.24
C GLN A 25 -29.39 12.75 -9.97
N PRO A 26 -28.50 12.17 -10.80
CA PRO A 26 -27.53 12.94 -11.57
C PRO A 26 -28.23 13.68 -12.73
N ILE A 27 -27.94 14.97 -12.88
CA ILE A 27 -28.42 15.81 -13.98
C ILE A 27 -27.27 16.06 -14.94
N TYR A 28 -27.46 15.68 -16.21
CA TYR A 28 -26.45 15.82 -17.26
C TYR A 28 -26.82 16.89 -18.28
N GLU A 29 -25.81 17.56 -18.81
CA GLU A 29 -25.92 18.48 -19.93
C GLU A 29 -25.07 18.00 -21.13
N PRO A 30 -25.52 18.19 -22.37
CA PRO A 30 -24.71 17.89 -23.54
C PRO A 30 -23.43 18.73 -23.58
N CYS A 31 -22.31 18.09 -23.90
CA CYS A 31 -21.00 18.71 -24.06
C CYS A 31 -20.21 17.98 -25.17
N LYS A 32 -19.04 18.51 -25.52
CA LYS A 32 -18.12 17.78 -26.40
C LYS A 32 -17.58 16.56 -25.65
N PRO A 33 -17.53 15.35 -26.26
CA PRO A 33 -16.85 14.19 -25.68
C PRO A 33 -15.43 14.56 -25.23
N GLN A 34 -15.18 14.44 -23.93
CA GLN A 34 -13.91 14.81 -23.32
C GLN A 34 -13.70 14.04 -21.99
N PRO A 35 -12.45 13.87 -21.54
CA PRO A 35 -12.14 13.09 -20.34
C PRO A 35 -12.80 13.63 -19.07
N MET A 36 -13.25 12.71 -18.22
CA MET A 36 -13.76 12.95 -16.88
C MET A 36 -14.84 14.05 -16.83
N VAL A 37 -15.91 13.92 -17.61
CA VAL A 37 -17.12 14.78 -17.52
C VAL A 37 -18.27 14.15 -16.73
N GLY A 38 -18.21 12.85 -16.47
CA GLY A 38 -19.20 12.14 -15.66
C GLY A 38 -19.00 12.31 -14.15
N LYS A 39 -19.47 11.32 -13.38
CA LYS A 39 -19.43 11.30 -11.90
C LYS A 39 -18.05 11.53 -11.30
N THR A 40 -17.02 10.90 -11.86
CA THR A 40 -15.62 11.06 -11.46
C THR A 40 -15.18 12.53 -11.60
N GLY A 41 -15.44 13.13 -12.75
CA GLY A 41 -15.09 14.52 -13.03
C GLY A 41 -15.79 15.52 -12.13
N PHE A 42 -17.09 15.31 -11.90
CA PHE A 42 -17.87 16.12 -10.98
C PHE A 42 -17.33 16.05 -9.54
N ALA A 43 -17.03 14.85 -9.05
CA ALA A 43 -16.43 14.67 -7.73
C ALA A 43 -15.05 15.34 -7.64
N MET A 44 -14.21 15.21 -8.67
CA MET A 44 -12.91 15.87 -8.73
C MET A 44 -13.05 17.39 -8.63
N GLN A 45 -13.92 18.00 -9.42
CA GLN A 45 -14.12 19.45 -9.42
C GLN A 45 -14.69 19.98 -8.11
N ARG A 46 -15.63 19.25 -7.49
CA ARG A 46 -16.32 19.69 -6.28
C ARG A 46 -15.50 19.48 -5.01
N GLU A 47 -14.71 18.42 -4.95
CA GLU A 47 -14.08 17.98 -3.70
C GLU A 47 -12.55 17.98 -3.76
N TYR A 48 -11.97 17.37 -4.79
CA TYR A 48 -10.52 17.13 -4.83
C TYR A 48 -9.71 18.32 -5.35
N PHE A 49 -10.21 19.06 -6.34
CA PHE A 49 -9.56 20.28 -6.82
C PHE A 49 -9.49 21.35 -5.72
N PRO A 50 -10.56 21.64 -4.95
CA PRO A 50 -10.47 22.57 -3.83
C PRO A 50 -9.46 22.13 -2.76
N ILE A 51 -9.40 20.84 -2.42
CA ILE A 51 -8.41 20.30 -1.47
C ILE A 51 -6.99 20.52 -1.99
N ALA A 52 -6.78 20.37 -3.29
CA ALA A 52 -5.50 20.63 -3.95
C ALA A 52 -5.23 22.12 -4.22
N GLY A 53 -6.12 23.03 -3.81
CA GLY A 53 -6.01 24.46 -4.09
C GLY A 53 -6.06 24.81 -5.57
N LEU A 54 -6.82 24.03 -6.36
CA LEU A 54 -6.91 24.15 -7.82
C LEU A 54 -8.33 24.48 -8.27
N ASN A 55 -8.42 25.14 -9.42
CA ASN A 55 -9.63 25.33 -10.20
C ASN A 55 -9.60 24.47 -11.47
N ARG A 56 -10.77 24.29 -12.11
CA ARG A 56 -10.90 23.42 -13.29
C ARG A 56 -10.04 23.87 -14.48
N ASP A 57 -9.84 25.17 -14.65
CA ASP A 57 -9.06 25.79 -15.72
C ASP A 57 -7.54 25.61 -15.55
N GLU A 58 -7.08 25.30 -14.33
CA GLU A 58 -5.67 25.04 -14.02
C GLU A 58 -5.25 23.58 -14.28
N VAL A 59 -6.20 22.76 -14.75
CA VAL A 59 -6.06 21.32 -14.88
C VAL A 59 -6.36 20.87 -16.31
N SER A 60 -5.43 20.10 -16.88
CA SER A 60 -5.66 19.31 -18.09
C SER A 60 -5.99 17.86 -17.73
N LEU A 61 -6.92 17.24 -18.45
CA LEU A 61 -7.44 15.90 -18.16
C LEU A 61 -7.19 14.98 -19.36
N GLY A 62 -6.82 13.73 -19.08
CA GLY A 62 -6.58 12.68 -20.07
C GLY A 62 -6.91 11.31 -19.51
N ASN A 63 -7.04 10.33 -20.40
CA ASN A 63 -7.18 8.92 -20.08
C ASN A 63 -6.03 8.15 -20.73
N GLY A 64 -5.59 7.05 -20.09
CA GLY A 64 -4.60 6.14 -20.66
C GLY A 64 -5.13 5.45 -21.92
N LEU A 65 -6.36 4.96 -21.87
CA LEU A 65 -7.10 4.41 -23.01
C LEU A 65 -8.06 5.44 -23.60
N ARG A 66 -8.26 5.39 -24.92
CA ARG A 66 -9.16 6.30 -25.64
C ARG A 66 -10.60 5.81 -25.79
N CYS A 67 -10.86 4.53 -25.55
CA CYS A 67 -12.16 3.89 -25.72
C CYS A 67 -12.49 2.95 -24.57
N ARG A 68 -13.77 2.61 -24.41
CA ARG A 68 -14.23 1.54 -23.53
C ARG A 68 -14.05 0.18 -24.18
N ILE A 69 -13.45 -0.75 -23.45
CA ILE A 69 -13.30 -2.14 -23.88
C ILE A 69 -14.68 -2.79 -23.79
N ASP A 70 -15.16 -3.34 -24.91
CA ASP A 70 -16.51 -3.92 -25.05
C ASP A 70 -17.65 -3.00 -24.58
N HIS A 71 -17.49 -1.68 -24.72
CA HIS A 71 -18.43 -0.68 -24.19
C HIS A 71 -18.69 -0.83 -22.68
N LYS A 72 -17.71 -1.28 -21.90
CA LYS A 72 -17.79 -1.40 -20.44
C LYS A 72 -16.83 -0.44 -19.75
N ASP A 73 -17.23 0.04 -18.57
CA ASP A 73 -16.37 0.86 -17.72
C ASP A 73 -15.28 0.03 -17.03
N LYS A 74 -15.50 -1.29 -16.88
CA LYS A 74 -14.53 -2.19 -16.26
C LYS A 74 -13.50 -2.63 -17.29
N VAL A 75 -12.25 -2.28 -17.03
CA VAL A 75 -11.09 -2.76 -17.78
C VAL A 75 -10.59 -4.12 -17.25
N PRO A 76 -9.99 -4.96 -18.10
CA PRO A 76 -9.24 -6.14 -17.64
C PRO A 76 -8.08 -5.75 -16.69
N PRO A 77 -7.51 -6.70 -15.95
CA PRO A 77 -6.33 -6.45 -15.12
C PRO A 77 -5.12 -6.00 -15.96
N LEU A 78 -4.25 -5.15 -15.39
CA LEU A 78 -3.03 -4.68 -16.05
C LEU A 78 -2.07 -5.81 -16.50
N LYS A 79 -2.17 -6.99 -15.89
CA LYS A 79 -1.40 -8.18 -16.28
C LYS A 79 -1.81 -8.78 -17.64
N THR A 80 -2.98 -8.43 -18.17
CA THR A 80 -3.43 -8.83 -19.51
C THR A 80 -2.55 -8.18 -20.59
N VAL A 81 -1.97 -9.00 -21.49
CA VAL A 81 -1.01 -8.53 -22.51
C VAL A 81 -1.69 -7.58 -23.49
N GLU A 82 -2.87 -7.96 -23.97
CA GLU A 82 -3.66 -7.24 -24.97
C GLU A 82 -4.04 -5.84 -24.46
N LEU A 83 -4.35 -5.73 -23.15
CA LEU A 83 -4.62 -4.45 -22.51
C LEU A 83 -3.40 -3.53 -22.54
N ARG A 84 -2.20 -4.08 -22.29
CA ARG A 84 -0.96 -3.30 -22.33
C ARG A 84 -0.62 -2.85 -23.74
N GLU A 85 -0.80 -3.72 -24.73
CA GLU A 85 -0.61 -3.37 -26.14
C GLU A 85 -1.56 -2.25 -26.57
N ALA A 86 -2.84 -2.34 -26.19
CA ALA A 86 -3.83 -1.30 -26.45
C ALA A 86 -3.46 0.03 -25.77
N LEU A 87 -2.94 -0.03 -24.54
CA LEU A 87 -2.51 1.16 -23.81
C LEU A 87 -1.26 1.80 -24.47
N VAL A 88 -0.27 1.00 -24.87
CA VAL A 88 0.91 1.49 -25.62
C VAL A 88 0.49 2.13 -26.93
N HIS A 89 -0.43 1.49 -27.68
CA HIS A 89 -0.98 2.05 -28.90
C HIS A 89 -1.66 3.40 -28.65
N CYS A 90 -2.59 3.47 -27.68
CA CYS A 90 -3.30 4.71 -27.34
C CYS A 90 -2.34 5.82 -26.91
N HIS A 91 -1.33 5.46 -26.12
CA HIS A 91 -0.33 6.39 -25.65
C HIS A 91 0.50 6.94 -26.81
N ASN A 92 1.07 6.09 -27.66
CA ASN A 92 1.89 6.52 -28.80
C ASN A 92 1.10 7.35 -29.82
N ALA A 93 -0.16 7.00 -30.08
CA ALA A 93 -0.97 7.67 -31.09
C ALA A 93 -1.56 9.00 -30.60
N HIS A 94 -1.85 9.13 -29.30
CA HIS A 94 -2.75 10.19 -28.82
C HIS A 94 -2.30 10.93 -27.56
N TYR A 95 -1.22 10.49 -26.92
CA TYR A 95 -0.68 11.17 -25.74
C TYR A 95 -0.06 12.51 -26.15
N LYS A 96 -0.46 13.57 -25.47
CA LYS A 96 0.15 14.90 -25.57
C LYS A 96 0.22 15.51 -24.18
N LEU A 97 1.43 15.66 -23.67
CA LEU A 97 1.67 16.35 -22.41
C LEU A 97 1.57 17.87 -22.64
N PRO A 98 0.72 18.60 -21.90
CA PRO A 98 0.71 20.06 -21.99
C PRO A 98 2.05 20.66 -21.58
N GLU A 99 2.58 21.62 -22.36
CA GLU A 99 3.94 22.18 -22.18
C GLU A 99 4.19 22.78 -20.79
N ARG A 100 3.16 23.33 -20.16
CA ARG A 100 3.25 23.98 -18.83
C ARG A 100 2.98 23.01 -17.67
N THR A 101 3.00 21.71 -17.91
CA THR A 101 2.74 20.72 -16.87
C THR A 101 3.88 20.71 -15.85
N LYS A 102 3.55 20.99 -14.59
CA LYS A 102 4.50 20.92 -13.46
C LYS A 102 4.40 19.62 -12.66
N LEU A 103 3.26 18.95 -12.73
CA LEU A 103 2.96 17.72 -12.00
C LEU A 103 1.91 16.93 -12.79
N ILE A 104 2.12 15.61 -12.84
CA ILE A 104 1.15 14.65 -13.35
C ILE A 104 0.48 13.96 -12.15
N VAL A 105 -0.84 13.80 -12.19
CA VAL A 105 -1.59 12.98 -11.24
C VAL A 105 -2.09 11.74 -11.97
N ALA A 106 -1.54 10.58 -11.63
CA ALA A 106 -1.91 9.30 -12.21
C ALA A 106 -2.98 8.63 -11.34
N GLN A 107 -4.18 8.45 -11.89
CA GLN A 107 -5.31 7.85 -11.19
C GLN A 107 -5.48 6.37 -11.53
N GLY A 108 -5.34 5.52 -10.50
CA GLY A 108 -5.51 4.08 -10.65
C GLY A 108 -4.36 3.40 -11.40
N GLU A 109 -4.44 2.07 -11.51
CA GLU A 109 -3.34 1.24 -12.06
C GLU A 109 -2.95 1.59 -13.50
N LEU A 110 -3.93 1.77 -14.40
CA LEU A 110 -3.60 2.10 -15.80
C LEU A 110 -2.98 3.50 -15.94
N GLY A 111 -3.46 4.48 -15.17
CA GLY A 111 -2.88 5.83 -15.15
C GLY A 111 -1.45 5.81 -14.63
N LEU A 112 -1.20 5.03 -13.58
CA LEU A 112 0.14 4.80 -13.02
C LEU A 112 1.06 4.21 -14.07
N TYR A 113 0.72 3.02 -14.59
CA TYR A 113 1.54 2.33 -15.57
C TYR A 113 1.79 3.16 -16.84
N ALA A 114 0.79 3.90 -17.33
CA ALA A 114 0.96 4.74 -18.51
C ALA A 114 2.02 5.84 -18.31
N MET A 115 2.14 6.39 -17.10
CA MET A 115 3.00 7.54 -16.79
C MET A 115 4.36 7.15 -16.17
N THR A 116 4.47 5.95 -15.60
CA THR A 116 5.67 5.52 -14.86
C THR A 116 6.18 4.12 -15.24
N GLN A 117 5.39 3.31 -15.96
CA GLN A 117 5.67 1.88 -16.21
C GLN A 117 5.69 1.01 -14.94
N GLU A 118 5.16 1.50 -13.81
CA GLU A 118 5.04 0.74 -12.55
C GLU A 118 3.73 -0.06 -12.49
N GLY A 119 3.74 -1.16 -11.72
CA GLY A 119 2.52 -1.94 -11.41
C GLY A 119 2.45 -3.32 -12.07
N LEU A 120 3.54 -3.78 -12.70
CA LEU A 120 3.64 -5.13 -13.24
C LEU A 120 4.38 -6.10 -12.31
N GLU A 121 5.25 -5.57 -11.46
CA GLU A 121 6.02 -6.32 -10.50
C GLU A 121 5.12 -6.96 -9.45
N GLU A 122 5.55 -8.11 -8.95
CA GLU A 122 4.90 -8.73 -7.81
C GLU A 122 4.94 -7.79 -6.60
N GLY A 123 3.80 -7.64 -5.93
CA GLY A 123 3.67 -6.73 -4.78
C GLY A 123 3.58 -5.23 -5.11
N VAL A 124 3.68 -4.82 -6.38
CA VAL A 124 3.51 -3.42 -6.80
C VAL A 124 2.11 -3.23 -7.39
N SER A 125 1.29 -2.46 -6.69
CA SER A 125 -0.06 -2.05 -7.11
C SER A 125 -0.28 -0.55 -6.88
N ILE A 126 -1.40 -0.01 -7.37
CA ILE A 126 -1.77 1.38 -7.06
C ILE A 126 -1.84 1.62 -5.55
N THR A 127 -2.32 0.65 -4.77
CA THR A 127 -2.40 0.76 -3.30
C THR A 127 -1.02 0.99 -2.68
N SER A 128 0.01 0.27 -3.16
CA SER A 128 1.39 0.41 -2.67
C SER A 128 2.11 1.69 -3.17
N CYS A 129 1.58 2.33 -4.22
CA CYS A 129 2.19 3.50 -4.84
C CYS A 129 1.47 4.80 -4.50
N ARG A 130 0.20 4.74 -4.08
CA ARG A 130 -0.64 5.91 -3.83
C ARG A 130 0.00 6.82 -2.77
N GLY A 131 -0.16 8.12 -2.98
CA GLY A 131 0.39 9.16 -2.11
C GLY A 131 1.89 9.38 -2.26
N TRP A 132 2.60 8.61 -3.09
CA TRP A 132 4.02 8.81 -3.37
C TRP A 132 4.25 9.54 -4.70
N LEU A 133 5.40 10.21 -4.83
CA LEU A 133 5.85 10.69 -6.14
C LEU A 133 6.73 9.64 -6.81
N LEU A 134 6.55 9.49 -8.11
CA LEU A 134 7.34 8.62 -8.96
C LEU A 134 7.98 9.42 -10.10
N PRO A 135 9.16 8.99 -10.60
CA PRO A 135 9.74 9.59 -11.78
C PRO A 135 8.80 9.45 -12.97
N TYR A 136 8.76 10.48 -13.81
CA TYR A 136 8.03 10.42 -15.06
C TYR A 136 8.78 9.58 -16.09
N SER A 137 8.24 8.39 -16.37
CA SER A 137 8.75 7.45 -17.37
C SER A 137 7.60 6.88 -18.20
N PRO A 138 7.01 7.69 -19.10
CA PRO A 138 5.87 7.30 -19.91
C PRO A 138 6.21 6.15 -20.87
N LEU A 139 5.20 5.45 -21.39
CA LEU A 139 5.36 4.23 -22.21
C LEU A 139 6.24 4.37 -23.47
N HIS A 140 6.41 5.59 -23.98
CA HIS A 140 7.25 5.83 -25.16
C HIS A 140 8.73 6.13 -24.80
N LEU A 141 9.07 6.16 -23.52
CA LEU A 141 10.42 6.36 -23.01
C LEU A 141 10.90 5.13 -22.21
N PRO A 142 12.21 4.90 -22.12
CA PRO A 142 12.74 3.88 -21.22
C PRO A 142 12.31 4.13 -19.78
N ARG A 143 11.99 3.06 -19.05
CA ARG A 143 11.69 3.15 -17.62
C ARG A 143 12.90 3.66 -16.85
N GLN A 144 12.67 4.62 -15.97
CA GLN A 144 13.68 5.09 -15.03
C GLN A 144 13.73 4.14 -13.83
N VAL A 145 14.87 3.47 -13.65
CA VAL A 145 15.12 2.62 -12.48
C VAL A 145 15.80 3.47 -11.40
N CYS A 146 15.18 3.55 -10.23
CA CYS A 146 15.72 4.29 -9.08
C CYS A 146 16.54 3.34 -8.19
N THR A 147 17.78 3.73 -7.87
CA THR A 147 18.67 3.02 -6.94
C THR A 147 18.76 3.69 -5.57
N GLU A 148 18.09 4.82 -5.40
CA GLU A 148 18.01 5.60 -4.16
C GLU A 148 16.59 6.15 -4.00
N ILE A 149 16.28 6.71 -2.83
CA ILE A 149 15.01 7.41 -2.61
C ILE A 149 14.97 8.63 -3.51
N TRP A 150 14.22 8.51 -4.59
CA TRP A 150 14.09 9.59 -5.55
C TRP A 150 13.35 10.77 -4.94
N THR A 151 13.98 11.94 -4.98
CA THR A 151 13.38 13.23 -4.63
C THR A 151 13.47 14.12 -5.86
N PRO A 152 12.35 14.62 -6.39
CA PRO A 152 12.38 15.38 -7.64
C PRO A 152 13.22 16.64 -7.53
N GLY A 153 14.06 16.87 -8.54
CA GLY A 153 14.71 18.16 -8.77
C GLY A 153 13.71 19.24 -9.22
N PRO A 154 14.06 20.54 -9.13
CA PRO A 154 13.16 21.63 -9.49
C PRO A 154 12.63 21.62 -10.93
N SER A 155 13.37 20.98 -11.85
CA SER A 155 13.03 20.87 -13.26
C SER A 155 12.50 19.49 -13.65
N GLU A 156 12.46 18.53 -12.72
CA GLU A 156 12.02 17.17 -13.01
C GLU A 156 10.50 17.07 -12.97
N LEU A 157 9.92 16.47 -14.01
CA LEU A 157 8.48 16.21 -14.01
C LEU A 157 8.19 15.01 -13.13
N SER A 158 7.27 15.20 -12.19
CA SER A 158 6.88 14.17 -11.23
C SER A 158 5.50 13.60 -11.52
N VAL A 159 5.28 12.34 -11.12
CA VAL A 159 3.98 11.68 -11.15
C VAL A 159 3.51 11.40 -9.72
N LEU A 160 2.43 12.02 -9.27
CA LEU A 160 1.74 11.66 -8.04
C LEU A 160 0.75 10.53 -8.34
N ALA A 161 0.97 9.36 -7.73
CA ALA A 161 0.02 8.25 -7.82
C ALA A 161 -1.13 8.46 -6.83
N VAL A 162 -2.36 8.30 -7.29
CA VAL A 162 -3.56 8.37 -6.45
C VAL A 162 -4.55 7.27 -6.83
N ASN A 163 -5.37 6.85 -5.88
CA ASN A 163 -6.49 5.98 -6.19
C ASN A 163 -7.44 6.66 -7.19
N HIS A 164 -7.99 5.87 -8.10
CA HIS A 164 -8.99 6.37 -9.03
C HIS A 164 -10.24 6.80 -8.26
N VAL A 165 -10.79 7.99 -8.53
CA VAL A 165 -11.92 8.51 -7.74
C VAL A 165 -13.13 7.58 -7.77
N ALA A 166 -13.36 6.85 -8.88
CA ALA A 166 -14.43 5.86 -8.94
C ALA A 166 -14.25 4.66 -7.98
N PHE A 167 -13.03 4.37 -7.52
CA PHE A 167 -12.77 3.36 -6.48
C PHE A 167 -13.46 3.74 -5.17
N ILE A 168 -13.49 5.03 -4.85
CA ILE A 168 -14.05 5.58 -3.61
C ILE A 168 -15.57 5.39 -3.56
N PHE A 169 -16.25 5.38 -4.71
CA PHE A 169 -17.68 5.08 -4.76
C PHE A 169 -18.02 3.64 -4.35
N ARG A 170 -17.07 2.71 -4.48
CA ARG A 170 -17.21 1.32 -4.04
C ARG A 170 -16.69 1.11 -2.62
N TYR A 171 -15.66 1.87 -2.25
CA TYR A 171 -14.98 1.80 -0.96
C TYR A 171 -14.89 3.19 -0.33
N PRO A 172 -15.96 3.68 0.33
CA PRO A 172 -16.00 5.03 0.89
C PRO A 172 -14.88 5.33 1.90
N THR A 173 -14.36 4.31 2.59
CA THR A 173 -13.21 4.45 3.51
C THR A 173 -11.93 4.92 2.81
N ALA A 174 -11.76 4.60 1.53
CA ALA A 174 -10.62 5.07 0.73
C ALA A 174 -10.66 6.57 0.42
N ALA A 175 -11.78 7.26 0.70
CA ALA A 175 -11.89 8.70 0.55
C ALA A 175 -10.85 9.43 1.40
N MET A 176 -10.55 8.92 2.60
CA MET A 176 -9.56 9.55 3.48
C MET A 176 -8.17 9.57 2.84
N TYR A 177 -7.73 8.44 2.29
CA TYR A 177 -6.45 8.35 1.58
C TYR A 177 -6.39 9.28 0.38
N ALA A 178 -7.44 9.25 -0.45
CA ALA A 178 -7.49 10.09 -1.63
C ALA A 178 -7.42 11.57 -1.24
N LYS A 179 -8.18 12.02 -0.25
CA LYS A 179 -8.11 13.42 0.21
C LYS A 179 -6.71 13.80 0.70
N SER A 180 -6.08 12.95 1.50
CA SER A 180 -4.71 13.17 1.98
C SER A 180 -3.69 13.23 0.83
N ASP A 181 -3.82 12.35 -0.16
CA ASP A 181 -2.94 12.36 -1.34
C ASP A 181 -3.09 13.65 -2.15
N TRP A 182 -4.33 14.07 -2.38
CA TRP A 182 -4.62 15.31 -3.12
C TRP A 182 -4.19 16.57 -2.35
N ALA A 183 -4.28 16.56 -1.01
CA ALA A 183 -3.81 17.65 -0.16
C ALA A 183 -2.28 17.86 -0.25
N LYS A 184 -1.52 16.92 -0.81
CA LYS A 184 -0.09 17.09 -1.06
C LYS A 184 0.21 17.97 -2.27
N ILE A 185 -0.72 18.10 -3.22
CA ILE A 185 -0.49 18.79 -4.49
C ILE A 185 0.06 20.23 -4.31
N PRO A 186 -0.51 21.09 -3.45
CA PRO A 186 0.07 22.41 -3.16
C PRO A 186 1.52 22.34 -2.70
N ARG A 187 1.83 21.40 -1.81
CA ARG A 187 3.18 21.22 -1.24
C ARG A 187 4.18 20.72 -2.28
N ILE A 188 3.74 19.83 -3.19
CA ILE A 188 4.51 19.34 -4.32
C ILE A 188 4.83 20.49 -5.27
N LEU A 189 3.82 21.24 -5.68
CA LEU A 189 3.98 22.38 -6.59
C LEU A 189 4.85 23.50 -5.99
N ALA A 190 4.87 23.62 -4.66
CA ALA A 190 5.75 24.53 -3.93
C ALA A 190 7.17 23.97 -3.68
N GLY A 191 7.46 22.71 -4.05
CA GLY A 191 8.75 22.07 -3.80
C GLY A 191 9.05 21.79 -2.32
N THR A 192 8.01 21.75 -1.47
CA THR A 192 8.14 21.50 -0.01
C THR A 192 7.85 20.06 0.39
N TRP A 193 7.38 19.24 -0.56
CA TRP A 193 7.23 17.80 -0.40
C TRP A 193 7.47 17.10 -1.75
N PRO A 194 8.15 15.94 -1.77
CA PRO A 194 8.83 15.30 -0.64
C PRO A 194 10.09 16.08 -0.25
N ARG A 195 10.46 15.97 1.02
CA ARG A 195 11.73 16.44 1.54
C ARG A 195 12.81 15.41 1.18
N LYS A 196 14.06 15.86 1.07
CA LYS A 196 15.19 14.93 0.97
C LYS A 196 15.29 14.08 2.25
N PRO A 197 15.54 12.77 2.12
CA PRO A 197 15.80 11.90 3.28
C PRO A 197 16.98 12.37 4.10
N THR A 198 16.96 12.01 5.38
CA THR A 198 18.07 12.29 6.28
C THR A 198 19.28 11.42 5.89
N PRO A 199 20.52 11.97 5.84
CA PRO A 199 21.70 11.16 5.57
C PRO A 199 21.88 10.03 6.59
N ILE A 200 22.25 8.84 6.09
CA ILE A 200 22.41 7.64 6.91
C ILE A 200 23.83 7.57 7.46
N LEU A 201 23.95 7.43 8.79
CA LEU A 201 25.19 7.07 9.47
C LEU A 201 25.26 5.54 9.67
N ASP A 202 26.44 4.97 9.52
CA ASP A 202 26.68 3.51 9.52
C ASP A 202 27.26 2.97 10.82
N VAL A 203 27.44 3.83 11.84
CA VAL A 203 27.97 3.44 13.14
C VAL A 203 26.88 3.41 14.21
N PRO A 204 26.97 2.51 15.20
CA PRO A 204 26.09 2.54 16.38
C PRO A 204 26.16 3.88 17.13
N PRO A 205 25.09 4.30 17.82
CA PRO A 205 25.19 5.40 18.75
C PRO A 205 26.05 5.01 19.96
N VAL A 206 26.84 5.94 20.50
CA VAL A 206 27.61 5.70 21.74
C VAL A 206 26.67 5.67 22.96
N VAL A 207 25.64 6.52 22.95
CA VAL A 207 24.61 6.62 23.99
C VAL A 207 23.26 6.39 23.34
N LEU A 208 22.46 5.49 23.92
CA LEU A 208 21.15 5.18 23.38
C LEU A 208 20.21 6.40 23.53
N PRO A 209 19.53 6.85 22.46
CA PRO A 209 18.63 8.00 22.53
C PRO A 209 17.46 7.74 23.50
N ARG A 210 16.97 8.79 24.16
CA ARG A 210 15.80 8.69 25.05
C ARG A 210 14.53 8.25 24.33
N ARG A 211 14.42 8.56 23.03
CA ARG A 211 13.33 8.15 22.15
C ARG A 211 13.86 7.95 20.75
N PHE A 212 13.56 6.82 20.14
CA PHE A 212 13.99 6.51 18.77
C PHE A 212 13.02 5.55 18.11
N ALA A 213 12.85 5.68 16.79
CA ALA A 213 12.31 4.62 15.97
C ALA A 213 13.37 3.55 15.76
N PHE A 214 12.95 2.29 15.75
CA PHE A 214 13.78 1.11 15.60
C PHE A 214 13.11 0.13 14.67
N ASP A 215 13.92 -0.46 13.81
CA ASP A 215 13.51 -1.49 12.87
C ASP A 215 14.68 -2.45 12.63
N SER A 216 14.38 -3.71 12.32
CA SER A 216 15.37 -4.76 12.14
C SER A 216 15.11 -5.61 10.91
N GLU A 217 16.17 -5.86 10.15
CA GLU A 217 16.14 -6.78 9.01
C GLU A 217 16.77 -8.10 9.41
N PHE A 218 16.10 -9.20 9.12
CA PHE A 218 16.58 -10.53 9.50
C PHE A 218 16.10 -11.62 8.54
N VAL A 219 16.80 -12.74 8.53
CA VAL A 219 16.39 -13.97 7.83
C VAL A 219 15.53 -14.80 8.78
N PRO A 220 14.19 -14.90 8.57
CA PRO A 220 13.28 -15.52 9.54
C PRO A 220 13.62 -16.98 9.85
N GLU A 221 13.99 -17.77 8.85
CA GLU A 221 14.26 -19.21 9.00
C GLU A 221 15.51 -19.48 9.82
N LYS A 222 16.45 -18.53 9.84
CA LYS A 222 17.74 -18.63 10.53
C LYS A 222 17.76 -17.84 11.83
N ASN A 223 16.70 -17.07 12.11
CA ASN A 223 16.67 -16.07 13.18
C ASN A 223 17.95 -15.20 13.18
N LEU A 224 18.35 -14.78 11.97
CA LEU A 224 19.65 -14.17 11.71
C LEU A 224 19.47 -12.70 11.41
N LEU A 225 19.91 -11.82 12.32
CA LEU A 225 19.96 -10.38 12.07
C LEU A 225 20.90 -10.09 10.90
N LEU A 226 20.46 -9.21 10.00
CA LEU A 226 21.27 -8.67 8.91
C LEU A 226 21.71 -7.24 9.23
N ARG A 227 20.78 -6.40 9.65
CA ARG A 227 21.02 -5.01 10.06
C ARG A 227 19.93 -4.51 10.99
N TYR A 228 20.21 -3.43 11.69
CA TYR A 228 19.16 -2.64 12.33
C TYR A 228 19.24 -1.18 11.87
N SER A 229 18.11 -0.50 11.93
CA SER A 229 18.01 0.92 11.64
C SER A 229 17.40 1.68 12.81
N MET A 230 17.77 2.95 12.94
CA MET A 230 17.28 3.82 14.00
C MET A 230 17.06 5.24 13.48
N ALA A 231 16.00 5.90 13.95
CA ALA A 231 15.80 7.32 13.69
C ALA A 231 15.40 8.07 14.97
N TYR A 232 16.07 9.18 15.25
CA TYR A 232 15.82 9.96 16.47
C TYR A 232 16.23 11.42 16.31
N PRO A 233 15.59 12.35 17.04
CA PRO A 233 15.96 13.75 17.02
C PRO A 233 17.25 13.96 17.79
N THR A 234 18.15 14.77 17.26
CA THR A 234 19.38 15.21 17.92
C THR A 234 19.11 16.46 18.75
N LEU A 235 19.84 16.64 19.84
CA LEU A 235 19.82 17.88 20.62
C LEU A 235 21.06 18.73 20.28
N PRO A 236 20.92 20.06 20.22
CA PRO A 236 19.72 20.86 20.48
C PRO A 236 18.85 21.14 19.24
N THR A 237 19.30 20.77 18.03
CA THR A 237 18.67 21.19 16.75
C THR A 237 17.31 20.54 16.49
N ASN A 238 17.01 19.42 17.14
CA ASN A 238 15.86 18.56 16.89
C ASN A 238 15.80 18.05 15.44
N GLU A 239 16.93 18.09 14.73
CA GLU A 239 17.11 17.46 13.43
C GLU A 239 17.18 15.94 13.62
N LEU A 240 16.54 15.22 12.71
CA LEU A 240 16.57 13.77 12.77
C LEU A 240 17.97 13.26 12.41
N CYS A 241 18.41 12.24 13.13
CA CYS A 241 19.58 11.43 12.83
C CYS A 241 19.07 10.04 12.47
N VAL A 242 19.52 9.52 11.32
CA VAL A 242 19.19 8.18 10.85
C VAL A 242 20.46 7.34 10.87
N ARG A 243 20.38 6.15 11.45
CA ARG A 243 21.46 5.17 11.50
C ARG A 243 21.01 3.86 10.89
N VAL A 244 21.88 3.23 10.12
CA VAL A 244 21.68 1.86 9.62
C VAL A 244 22.98 1.11 9.84
N VAL A 245 22.93 0.11 10.69
CA VAL A 245 24.11 -0.61 11.17
C VAL A 245 24.00 -2.04 10.72
N GLU A 246 24.90 -2.45 9.83
CA GLU A 246 25.06 -3.85 9.43
C GLU A 246 25.53 -4.69 10.62
N ARG A 247 25.16 -5.96 10.63
CA ARG A 247 25.43 -6.85 11.75
C ARG A 247 26.91 -6.93 12.11
N GLU A 248 27.82 -6.99 11.13
CA GLU A 248 29.27 -7.11 11.41
C GLU A 248 29.78 -5.91 12.21
N VAL A 249 29.20 -4.74 11.96
CA VAL A 249 29.48 -3.51 12.72
C VAL A 249 28.84 -3.61 14.09
N ALA A 250 27.58 -4.06 14.19
CA ALA A 250 26.88 -4.23 15.47
C ALA A 250 27.63 -5.18 16.42
N ASP A 251 28.08 -6.32 15.92
CA ASP A 251 28.79 -7.37 16.68
C ASP A 251 30.18 -6.91 17.15
N ALA A 252 30.83 -5.99 16.41
CA ALA A 252 32.15 -5.45 16.74
C ALA A 252 32.12 -4.29 17.75
N HIS A 253 30.96 -3.71 18.03
CA HIS A 253 30.84 -2.54 18.90
C HIS A 253 30.37 -2.93 20.30
N MET A 254 30.89 -2.23 21.31
CA MET A 254 30.33 -2.32 22.67
C MET A 254 28.89 -1.83 22.68
N PHE A 255 28.07 -2.44 23.55
CA PHE A 255 26.70 -2.00 23.78
C PHE A 255 26.63 -0.48 24.05
N PRO A 256 25.68 0.24 23.43
CA PRO A 256 25.50 1.65 23.72
C PRO A 256 25.20 1.88 25.20
N THR A 257 25.72 2.96 25.75
CA THR A 257 25.40 3.33 27.15
C THR A 257 23.94 3.74 27.26
N VAL A 258 23.18 3.08 28.14
CA VAL A 258 21.78 3.40 28.41
C VAL A 258 21.70 4.30 29.63
N MET A 259 21.50 5.60 29.41
CA MET A 259 21.44 6.59 30.50
C MET A 259 20.08 6.67 31.19
N PHE A 260 19.01 6.35 30.45
CA PHE A 260 17.61 6.40 30.91
C PHE A 260 16.81 5.32 30.20
N PRO A 261 15.71 4.82 30.80
CA PRO A 261 14.78 3.93 30.09
C PRO A 261 14.28 4.57 28.78
N PRO A 262 14.61 4.02 27.60
CA PRO A 262 14.24 4.63 26.34
C PRO A 262 12.75 4.39 26.02
N LEU A 263 12.18 5.25 25.17
CA LEU A 263 10.96 4.96 24.41
C LEU A 263 11.34 4.47 23.02
N VAL A 264 11.09 3.20 22.74
CA VAL A 264 11.32 2.57 21.46
C VAL A 264 10.06 2.68 20.62
N ILE A 265 10.17 3.16 19.40
CA ILE A 265 9.05 3.27 18.48
C ILE A 265 9.28 2.25 17.38
N ALA A 266 8.33 1.35 17.15
CA ALA A 266 8.41 0.41 16.04
C ALA A 266 7.14 0.48 15.19
N HIS A 267 7.20 -0.03 13.97
CA HIS A 267 5.99 -0.25 13.19
C HIS A 267 5.27 -1.52 13.64
N HIS A 268 6.02 -2.59 13.94
CA HIS A 268 5.50 -3.84 14.44
C HIS A 268 6.41 -4.39 15.55
N ILE A 269 6.26 -3.87 16.77
CA ILE A 269 7.21 -4.09 17.88
C ILE A 269 7.44 -5.59 18.17
N MET A 270 6.45 -6.44 17.92
CA MET A 270 6.56 -7.88 18.13
C MET A 270 7.61 -8.57 17.25
N ALA A 271 7.93 -8.00 16.09
CA ALA A 271 9.00 -8.49 15.21
C ALA A 271 10.38 -8.07 15.76
N ASP A 272 10.50 -6.83 16.22
CA ASP A 272 11.80 -6.20 16.53
C ASP A 272 12.27 -6.37 17.98
N ILE A 273 11.34 -6.58 18.92
CA ILE A 273 11.62 -6.52 20.36
C ILE A 273 12.65 -7.55 20.84
N GLY A 274 12.79 -8.69 20.15
CA GLY A 274 13.83 -9.68 20.46
C GLY A 274 15.22 -9.13 20.13
N TYR A 275 15.40 -8.71 18.88
CA TYR A 275 16.66 -8.14 18.40
C TYR A 275 17.05 -6.88 19.15
N LEU A 276 16.09 -6.00 19.45
CA LEU A 276 16.31 -4.80 20.26
C LEU A 276 16.92 -5.12 21.64
N GLU A 277 16.34 -6.09 22.34
CA GLU A 277 16.80 -6.49 23.67
C GLU A 277 18.22 -7.07 23.61
N ASP A 278 18.48 -7.92 22.62
CA ASP A 278 19.79 -8.55 22.43
C ASP A 278 20.86 -7.53 22.01
N LEU A 279 20.57 -6.66 21.03
CA LEU A 279 21.49 -5.66 20.48
C LEU A 279 21.89 -4.58 21.46
N PHE A 280 21.01 -4.22 22.39
CA PHE A 280 21.24 -3.12 23.34
C PHE A 280 21.32 -3.59 24.79
N ASN A 281 21.36 -4.91 25.02
CA ASN A 281 21.35 -5.54 26.33
C ASN A 281 20.24 -4.97 27.25
N LEU A 282 19.05 -4.76 26.68
CA LEU A 282 17.90 -4.22 27.39
C LEU A 282 17.13 -5.34 28.07
N LYS A 283 16.81 -5.16 29.34
CA LYS A 283 15.97 -6.10 30.09
C LYS A 283 14.49 -5.76 29.90
N PRO A 284 13.58 -6.76 29.88
CA PRO A 284 12.15 -6.50 29.90
C PRO A 284 11.76 -5.55 31.06
N GLY A 285 11.04 -4.47 30.74
CA GLY A 285 10.67 -3.42 31.69
C GLY A 285 11.71 -2.30 31.86
N GLY A 286 12.91 -2.45 31.29
CA GLY A 286 13.96 -1.42 31.25
C GLY A 286 13.76 -0.35 30.15
N TYR A 287 12.67 -0.44 29.40
CA TYR A 287 12.30 0.47 28.32
C TYR A 287 10.77 0.50 28.18
N ARG A 288 10.27 1.52 27.48
CA ARG A 288 8.89 1.62 27.01
C ARG A 288 8.88 1.45 25.49
N TYR A 289 7.76 1.03 24.94
CA TYR A 289 7.61 0.95 23.50
C TYR A 289 6.26 1.48 23.04
N ASP A 290 6.26 2.08 21.85
CA ASP A 290 5.09 2.41 21.06
C ASP A 290 5.11 1.65 19.73
N ASP A 291 3.92 1.39 19.20
CA ASP A 291 3.73 0.63 17.98
C ASP A 291 2.79 1.39 17.03
N THR A 292 3.33 1.87 15.91
CA THR A 292 2.56 2.74 14.98
C THR A 292 1.43 2.02 14.28
N MET A 293 1.54 0.70 14.05
CA MET A 293 0.45 -0.12 13.51
C MET A 293 -0.72 -0.15 14.50
N HIS A 294 -0.45 -0.39 15.79
CA HIS A 294 -1.47 -0.36 16.84
C HIS A 294 -2.04 1.05 17.10
N GLN A 295 -1.22 2.10 17.04
CA GLN A 295 -1.69 3.49 17.14
C GLN A 295 -2.66 3.83 16.01
N HIS A 296 -2.30 3.48 14.76
CA HIS A 296 -3.16 3.71 13.60
C HIS A 296 -4.44 2.87 13.65
N ALA A 297 -4.34 1.60 14.10
CA ALA A 297 -5.50 0.71 14.20
C ALA A 297 -6.58 1.19 15.18
N VAL A 298 -6.21 1.82 16.31
CA VAL A 298 -7.22 2.37 17.23
C VAL A 298 -7.91 3.62 16.70
N LEU A 299 -7.19 4.44 15.93
CA LEU A 299 -7.72 5.66 15.32
C LEU A 299 -8.57 5.34 14.09
N TRP A 300 -8.15 4.36 13.29
CA TRP A 300 -8.62 4.15 11.93
C TRP A 300 -8.80 2.66 11.57
N ALA A 301 -9.48 1.87 12.40
CA ALA A 301 -9.58 0.41 12.29
C ALA A 301 -10.03 -0.19 10.93
N GLY A 302 -10.62 0.60 10.04
CA GLY A 302 -11.07 0.17 8.71
C GLY A 302 -10.06 0.41 7.59
N LEU A 303 -8.85 0.83 7.93
CA LEU A 303 -7.79 1.23 7.01
C LEU A 303 -6.62 0.24 7.06
N ASP A 304 -5.84 0.18 5.99
CA ASP A 304 -4.57 -0.54 5.95
C ASP A 304 -3.58 0.08 6.96
N HIS A 305 -2.89 -0.78 7.70
CA HIS A 305 -2.00 -0.36 8.78
C HIS A 305 -0.54 -0.68 8.51
N ASP A 306 -0.17 -0.95 7.26
CA ASP A 306 1.22 -1.16 6.87
C ASP A 306 2.02 0.15 6.76
N LEU A 307 3.34 0.04 6.85
CA LEU A 307 4.23 1.19 6.86
C LEU A 307 4.21 1.96 5.54
N ASP A 308 3.92 1.31 4.41
CA ASP A 308 3.75 1.98 3.11
C ASP A 308 2.57 2.96 3.16
N THR A 309 1.45 2.52 3.72
CA THR A 309 0.22 3.29 3.86
C THR A 309 0.41 4.43 4.85
N LEU A 310 0.95 4.15 6.04
CA LEU A 310 1.21 5.18 7.04
C LEU A 310 2.26 6.18 6.56
N GLY A 311 3.36 5.69 5.97
CA GLY A 311 4.44 6.51 5.44
C GLY A 311 3.93 7.48 4.37
N SER A 312 3.09 6.99 3.47
CA SER A 312 2.49 7.84 2.45
C SER A 312 1.44 8.82 3.00
N LEU A 313 0.92 8.65 4.22
CA LEU A 313 0.06 9.65 4.85
C LEU A 313 0.86 10.68 5.66
N TYR A 314 1.85 10.21 6.42
CA TYR A 314 2.46 10.98 7.49
C TYR A 314 3.93 11.35 7.25
N ALA A 315 4.66 10.56 6.45
CA ALA A 315 6.07 10.82 6.23
C ALA A 315 6.28 11.99 5.25
N PRO A 316 7.21 12.91 5.55
CA PRO A 316 7.51 14.06 4.69
C PRO A 316 8.48 13.71 3.55
N ILE A 317 8.90 12.46 3.41
CA ILE A 317 9.88 11.95 2.46
C ILE A 317 9.19 11.04 1.43
N ASN A 318 9.91 10.55 0.42
CA ASN A 318 9.32 9.75 -0.67
C ASN A 318 9.48 8.23 -0.47
N ARG A 319 8.86 7.42 -1.33
CA ARG A 319 8.83 5.94 -1.30
C ARG A 319 10.23 5.30 -1.43
N TRP A 320 10.46 4.20 -0.71
CA TRP A 320 11.65 3.35 -0.84
C TRP A 320 11.38 1.86 -1.04
N LYS A 321 10.15 1.35 -1.07
CA LYS A 321 9.89 -0.11 -1.08
C LYS A 321 10.68 -0.93 -2.10
N HIS A 322 10.86 -0.41 -3.32
CA HIS A 322 11.64 -1.07 -4.38
C HIS A 322 13.16 -1.14 -4.11
N LEU A 323 13.63 -0.41 -3.11
CA LEU A 323 15.03 -0.39 -2.68
C LEU A 323 15.37 -1.56 -1.77
N GLU A 324 14.41 -2.32 -1.24
CA GLU A 324 14.69 -3.50 -0.40
C GLU A 324 15.68 -4.45 -1.08
N GLN A 325 15.52 -4.67 -2.39
CA GLN A 325 16.39 -5.55 -3.18
C GLN A 325 17.61 -4.83 -3.75
N SER A 326 17.46 -3.57 -4.18
CA SER A 326 18.50 -2.85 -4.94
C SER A 326 19.44 -2.03 -4.05
N ASN A 327 18.94 -1.51 -2.93
CA ASN A 327 19.68 -0.72 -1.95
C ASN A 327 19.09 -0.90 -0.54
N PRO A 328 19.24 -2.11 0.05
CA PRO A 328 18.61 -2.46 1.32
C PRO A 328 18.99 -1.52 2.47
N ARG A 329 20.19 -0.94 2.45
CA ARG A 329 20.63 0.03 3.44
C ARG A 329 19.78 1.30 3.43
N VAL A 330 19.50 1.84 2.24
CA VAL A 330 18.66 3.04 2.10
C VAL A 330 17.20 2.72 2.44
N TYR A 331 16.72 1.53 2.07
CA TYR A 331 15.41 1.02 2.44
C TYR A 331 15.21 1.03 3.97
N SER A 332 16.07 0.35 4.74
CA SER A 332 15.91 0.25 6.19
C SER A 332 16.08 1.61 6.90
N GLY A 333 16.95 2.48 6.37
CA GLY A 333 17.08 3.86 6.89
C GLY A 333 15.81 4.68 6.68
N GLY A 334 15.18 4.52 5.51
CA GLY A 334 13.86 5.06 5.21
C GLY A 334 12.81 4.55 6.20
N ASP A 335 12.71 3.24 6.41
CA ASP A 335 11.70 2.66 7.31
C ASP A 335 11.79 3.19 8.73
N ALA A 336 13.00 3.35 9.28
CA ALA A 336 13.18 3.98 10.59
C ALA A 336 12.75 5.46 10.60
N GLU A 337 13.15 6.23 9.58
CA GLU A 337 12.77 7.65 9.46
C GLU A 337 11.24 7.82 9.30
N GLY A 338 10.64 7.03 8.41
CA GLY A 338 9.20 6.98 8.17
C GLY A 338 8.43 6.61 9.44
N THR A 339 8.85 5.54 10.13
CA THR A 339 8.26 5.11 11.40
C THR A 339 8.25 6.21 12.44
N TYR A 340 9.36 6.96 12.57
CA TYR A 340 9.43 8.07 13.51
C TYR A 340 8.43 9.18 13.17
N TYR A 341 8.30 9.55 11.89
CA TYR A 341 7.33 10.55 11.45
C TYR A 341 5.88 10.10 11.63
N CYS A 342 5.58 8.84 11.30
CA CYS A 342 4.27 8.23 11.53
C CYS A 342 3.90 8.29 13.01
N TRP A 343 4.77 7.83 13.90
CA TRP A 343 4.57 7.92 15.35
C TRP A 343 4.31 9.35 15.81
N ALA A 344 5.11 10.31 15.36
CA ALA A 344 4.96 11.70 15.77
C ALA A 344 3.62 12.31 15.31
N ALA A 345 3.07 11.86 14.17
CA ALA A 345 1.75 12.28 13.70
C ALA A 345 0.63 11.59 14.46
N LEU A 346 0.70 10.27 14.61
CA LEU A 346 -0.30 9.45 15.31
C LEU A 346 -0.40 9.82 16.79
N ASP A 347 0.73 10.09 17.47
CA ASP A 347 0.72 10.55 18.86
C ASP A 347 0.00 11.91 19.00
N ARG A 348 0.07 12.79 17.99
CA ARG A 348 -0.72 14.04 17.97
C ARG A 348 -2.20 13.77 17.77
N GLU A 349 -2.57 12.85 16.88
CA GLU A 349 -3.98 12.47 16.67
C GLU A 349 -4.56 11.83 17.93
N LEU A 350 -3.85 10.90 18.57
CA LEU A 350 -4.28 10.28 19.83
C LEU A 350 -4.44 11.31 20.95
N ARG A 351 -3.60 12.35 21.03
CA ARG A 351 -3.80 13.44 22.00
C ARG A 351 -5.07 14.24 21.74
N CYS A 352 -5.52 14.31 20.49
CA CYS A 352 -6.77 14.98 20.11
C CYS A 352 -8.00 14.09 20.32
N ASP A 353 -7.82 12.76 20.45
CA ASP A 353 -8.87 11.80 20.81
C ASP A 353 -8.50 10.99 22.07
N PRO A 354 -8.79 11.52 23.27
CA PRO A 354 -8.50 10.86 24.53
C PRO A 354 -9.15 9.48 24.69
N SER A 355 -10.25 9.20 23.99
CA SER A 355 -10.93 7.89 24.06
C SER A 355 -10.10 6.83 23.35
N SER A 356 -9.64 7.12 22.13
CA SER A 356 -8.72 6.25 21.40
C SER A 356 -7.37 6.12 22.11
N ARG A 357 -6.84 7.21 22.68
CA ARG A 357 -5.63 7.18 23.51
C ARG A 357 -5.74 6.18 24.65
N LYS A 358 -6.86 6.22 25.38
CA LYS A 358 -7.11 5.30 26.49
C LYS A 358 -7.12 3.85 26.03
N ILE A 359 -7.80 3.53 24.92
CA ILE A 359 -7.83 2.17 24.36
C ILE A 359 -6.42 1.71 23.99
N TYR A 360 -5.62 2.57 23.36
CA TYR A 360 -4.24 2.26 23.02
C TYR A 360 -3.38 1.98 24.26
N ASP A 361 -3.34 2.92 25.20
CA ASP A 361 -2.48 2.85 26.40
C ASP A 361 -2.91 1.73 27.37
N ASP A 362 -4.22 1.50 27.53
CA ASP A 362 -4.76 0.56 28.53
C ASP A 362 -5.02 -0.85 28.03
N ILE A 363 -5.18 -1.03 26.71
CA ILE A 363 -5.55 -2.33 26.14
C ILE A 363 -4.52 -2.78 25.12
N GLN A 364 -4.38 -2.06 24.00
CA GLN A 364 -3.63 -2.56 22.83
C GLN A 364 -2.16 -2.78 23.12
N ILE A 365 -1.43 -1.74 23.56
CA ILE A 365 0.03 -1.83 23.74
C ILE A 365 0.40 -2.76 24.91
N LYS A 366 -0.47 -2.85 25.93
CA LYS A 366 -0.31 -3.76 27.07
C LYS A 366 -0.52 -5.23 26.69
N LEU A 367 -1.29 -5.52 25.63
CA LEU A 367 -1.53 -6.89 25.17
C LEU A 367 -0.28 -7.52 24.54
N VAL A 368 0.59 -6.71 23.93
CA VAL A 368 1.85 -7.14 23.30
C VAL A 368 2.68 -8.05 24.22
N LYS A 369 2.84 -7.69 25.50
CA LYS A 369 3.60 -8.50 26.47
C LYS A 369 2.98 -9.89 26.70
N HIS A 370 1.65 -9.98 26.69
CA HIS A 370 0.92 -11.22 26.89
C HIS A 370 1.01 -12.12 25.65
N ILE A 371 0.86 -11.53 24.47
CA ILE A 371 1.05 -12.21 23.18
C ILE A 371 2.49 -12.75 23.08
N ARG A 372 3.48 -11.93 23.42
CA ARG A 372 4.90 -12.33 23.46
C ARG A 372 5.15 -13.52 24.38
N LYS A 373 4.60 -13.48 25.60
CA LYS A 373 4.68 -14.59 26.55
C LYS A 373 4.04 -15.85 25.97
N SER A 374 2.85 -15.73 25.37
CA SER A 374 2.15 -16.86 24.75
C SER A 374 2.95 -17.48 23.59
N LYS A 375 3.48 -16.64 22.66
CA LYS A 375 4.33 -17.09 21.54
C LYS A 375 5.58 -17.83 22.02
N ARG A 376 6.21 -17.39 23.12
CA ARG A 376 7.39 -18.05 23.70
C ARG A 376 7.08 -19.39 24.34
N ILE A 377 5.92 -19.53 24.98
CA ILE A 377 5.50 -20.80 25.60
C ILE A 377 5.12 -21.82 24.52
N GLY A 378 4.45 -21.36 23.46
CA GLY A 378 3.93 -22.22 22.40
C GLY A 378 2.81 -23.15 22.89
N ILE A 379 2.35 -24.01 21.99
CA ILE A 379 1.37 -25.06 22.31
C ILE A 379 2.04 -26.39 21.97
N LYS A 380 2.06 -27.31 22.93
CA LYS A 380 2.60 -28.66 22.70
C LYS A 380 1.65 -29.40 21.74
N VAL A 381 2.20 -29.87 20.62
CA VAL A 381 1.48 -30.67 19.63
C VAL A 381 2.02 -32.10 19.66
N LEU A 382 1.12 -33.09 19.56
CA LEU A 382 1.47 -34.51 19.43
C LEU A 382 1.88 -34.80 17.98
N GLN A 383 3.13 -34.50 17.62
CA GLN A 383 3.59 -34.53 16.22
C GLN A 383 3.40 -35.89 15.55
N GLU A 384 3.83 -36.98 16.18
CA GLU A 384 3.78 -38.33 15.59
C GLU A 384 2.34 -38.76 15.27
N ALA A 385 1.44 -38.69 16.26
CA ALA A 385 0.02 -38.99 16.06
C ALA A 385 -0.63 -38.07 15.01
N SER A 386 -0.25 -36.79 14.97
CA SER A 386 -0.78 -35.86 13.97
C SER A 386 -0.34 -36.24 12.55
N VAL A 387 0.90 -36.70 12.37
CA VAL A 387 1.42 -37.17 11.08
C VAL A 387 0.74 -38.46 10.64
N GLU A 388 0.51 -39.39 11.57
CA GLU A 388 -0.22 -40.63 11.29
C GLU A 388 -1.66 -40.37 10.84
N ILE A 389 -2.39 -39.55 11.60
CA ILE A 389 -3.77 -39.15 11.24
C ILE A 389 -3.79 -38.41 9.89
N ALA A 390 -2.83 -37.53 9.63
CA ALA A 390 -2.75 -36.83 8.35
C ALA A 390 -2.53 -37.80 7.17
N ARG A 391 -1.70 -38.83 7.35
CA ARG A 391 -1.48 -39.88 6.35
C ARG A 391 -2.75 -40.69 6.09
N ASP A 392 -3.46 -41.09 7.15
CA ASP A 392 -4.69 -41.85 7.05
C ASP A 392 -5.81 -41.05 6.34
N LEU A 393 -5.93 -39.77 6.67
CA LEU A 393 -6.87 -38.88 6.00
C LEU A 393 -6.52 -38.67 4.53
N GLN A 394 -5.23 -38.53 4.20
CA GLN A 394 -4.81 -38.42 2.81
C GLN A 394 -5.14 -39.70 2.02
N GLY A 395 -4.92 -40.88 2.62
CA GLY A 395 -5.31 -42.15 2.00
C GLY A 395 -6.82 -42.21 1.68
N LYS A 396 -7.68 -41.78 2.61
CA LYS A 396 -9.14 -41.70 2.37
C LYS A 396 -9.51 -40.68 1.28
N VAL A 397 -8.81 -39.55 1.21
CA VAL A 397 -9.01 -38.57 0.13
C VAL A 397 -8.62 -39.17 -1.22
N ASP A 398 -7.54 -39.93 -1.28
CA ASP A 398 -7.08 -40.59 -2.50
C ASP A 398 -8.07 -41.67 -2.95
N GLU A 399 -8.63 -42.44 -2.01
CA GLU A 399 -9.71 -43.41 -2.27
C GLU A 399 -10.97 -42.73 -2.84
N LEU A 400 -11.43 -41.63 -2.21
CA LEU A 400 -12.58 -40.86 -2.69
C LEU A 400 -12.33 -40.22 -4.05
N GLN A 401 -11.09 -39.80 -4.32
CA GLN A 401 -10.69 -39.26 -5.61
C GLN A 401 -10.82 -40.31 -6.72
N ILE A 402 -10.37 -41.55 -6.46
CA ILE A 402 -10.53 -42.68 -7.38
C ILE A 402 -12.01 -43.03 -7.56
N GLU A 403 -12.80 -43.07 -6.48
CA GLU A 403 -14.23 -43.34 -6.54
C GLU A 403 -14.97 -42.28 -7.38
N ALA A 404 -14.65 -41.00 -7.17
CA ALA A 404 -15.22 -39.92 -7.95
C ALA A 404 -14.88 -40.04 -9.43
N GLU A 405 -13.61 -40.29 -9.79
CA GLU A 405 -13.19 -40.52 -11.18
C GLU A 405 -13.93 -41.69 -11.81
N ALA A 406 -14.15 -42.78 -11.06
CA ALA A 406 -14.90 -43.93 -11.52
C ALA A 406 -16.40 -43.62 -11.74
N LEU A 407 -17.02 -42.82 -10.85
CA LEU A 407 -18.42 -42.42 -10.95
C LEU A 407 -18.66 -41.46 -12.12
N VAL A 408 -17.76 -40.51 -12.33
CA VAL A 408 -17.91 -39.50 -13.40
C VAL A 408 -17.42 -40.02 -14.75
N GLY A 409 -16.59 -41.06 -14.77
CA GLY A 409 -16.08 -41.73 -15.97
C GLY A 409 -14.90 -41.03 -16.66
N TRP A 410 -14.26 -40.05 -16.01
CA TRP A 410 -13.08 -39.34 -16.50
C TRP A 410 -12.28 -38.72 -15.35
N PRO A 411 -11.00 -38.34 -15.58
CA PRO A 411 -10.15 -37.78 -14.52
C PRO A 411 -10.65 -36.42 -14.02
N ILE A 412 -11.26 -36.37 -12.84
CA ILE A 412 -11.70 -35.15 -12.17
C ILE A 412 -10.74 -34.81 -11.03
N ASN A 413 -10.49 -33.53 -10.73
CA ASN A 413 -9.76 -33.14 -9.52
C ASN A 413 -10.74 -32.61 -8.49
N LEU A 414 -11.00 -33.37 -7.42
CA LEU A 414 -11.93 -32.96 -6.36
C LEU A 414 -11.45 -31.73 -5.59
N LYS A 415 -10.15 -31.40 -5.62
CA LYS A 415 -9.59 -30.18 -5.02
C LYS A 415 -9.83 -28.94 -5.88
N SER A 416 -10.33 -29.08 -7.10
CA SER A 416 -10.58 -27.98 -8.02
C SER A 416 -12.08 -27.65 -8.07
N ASP A 417 -12.48 -26.60 -7.35
CA ASP A 417 -13.87 -26.10 -7.36
C ASP A 417 -14.44 -25.94 -8.78
N LEU A 418 -13.63 -25.48 -9.74
CA LEU A 418 -14.06 -25.30 -11.12
C LEU A 418 -14.44 -26.62 -11.80
N MET A 419 -13.58 -27.64 -11.72
CA MET A 419 -13.81 -28.96 -12.33
C MET A 419 -14.99 -29.67 -11.65
N THR A 420 -15.07 -29.58 -10.32
CA THR A 420 -16.20 -30.12 -9.56
C THR A 420 -17.51 -29.44 -9.95
N ALA A 421 -17.53 -28.10 -10.06
CA ALA A 421 -18.70 -27.35 -10.48
C ALA A 421 -19.13 -27.69 -11.92
N GLN A 422 -18.17 -27.77 -12.85
CA GLN A 422 -18.44 -28.17 -14.23
C GLN A 422 -19.07 -29.56 -14.29
N GLN A 423 -18.52 -30.53 -13.56
CA GLN A 423 -19.11 -31.86 -13.54
C GLN A 423 -20.52 -31.85 -12.97
N LEU A 424 -20.75 -31.23 -11.81
CA LEU A 424 -22.07 -31.26 -11.16
C LEU A 424 -23.14 -30.48 -11.93
N PHE A 425 -22.79 -29.33 -12.51
CA PHE A 425 -23.79 -28.42 -13.07
C PHE A 425 -23.88 -28.46 -14.59
N ASP A 426 -22.77 -28.68 -15.29
CA ASP A 426 -22.76 -28.71 -16.76
C ASP A 426 -23.00 -30.13 -17.26
N SER A 427 -22.28 -31.12 -16.69
CA SER A 427 -22.41 -32.53 -17.08
C SER A 427 -23.64 -33.20 -16.45
N GLU A 428 -23.74 -33.20 -15.12
CA GLU A 428 -24.82 -33.89 -14.38
C GLU A 428 -26.12 -33.06 -14.31
N ARG A 429 -26.06 -31.77 -14.70
CA ARG A 429 -27.23 -30.86 -14.76
C ARG A 429 -28.03 -30.81 -13.46
N LEU A 430 -27.37 -30.92 -12.31
CA LEU A 430 -28.01 -30.97 -10.97
C LEU A 430 -28.88 -29.74 -10.67
N LEU A 431 -28.59 -28.58 -11.26
CA LEU A 431 -29.42 -27.37 -11.11
C LEU A 431 -30.85 -27.56 -11.65
N GLU A 432 -31.04 -28.40 -12.66
CA GLU A 432 -32.35 -28.69 -13.24
C GLU A 432 -33.19 -29.60 -12.35
N TRP A 433 -32.54 -30.33 -11.44
CA TRP A 433 -33.18 -31.16 -10.43
C TRP A 433 -33.51 -30.35 -9.17
N ALA A 434 -32.69 -29.36 -8.83
CA ALA A 434 -32.87 -28.52 -7.65
C ALA A 434 -33.92 -27.40 -7.84
N LEU A 435 -34.16 -26.95 -9.07
CA LEU A 435 -35.17 -25.94 -9.35
C LEU A 435 -36.55 -26.60 -9.57
N PRO A 436 -37.61 -26.16 -8.87
CA PRO A 436 -38.94 -26.72 -9.07
C PRO A 436 -39.36 -26.52 -10.52
N LYS A 437 -39.66 -27.62 -11.23
CA LYS A 437 -40.19 -27.57 -12.59
C LYS A 437 -41.37 -26.60 -12.61
N ARG A 438 -41.24 -25.47 -13.31
CA ARG A 438 -42.36 -24.56 -13.55
C ARG A 438 -43.49 -25.41 -14.12
N LYS A 439 -44.60 -25.53 -13.38
CA LYS A 439 -45.82 -26.13 -13.93
C LYS A 439 -46.22 -25.28 -15.13
N ASN A 440 -46.10 -25.84 -16.33
CA ASN A 440 -46.59 -25.24 -17.56
C ASN A 440 -48.07 -24.89 -17.33
N LYS A 441 -48.41 -23.61 -17.48
CA LYS A 441 -49.78 -23.12 -17.64
C LYS A 441 -50.07 -22.98 -19.12
#